data_AF-A0A8B8Y3R2-F1
#
_entry.id   AF-A0A8B8Y3R2-F1
#
_cell.length_a   1.000
_cell.length_b   1.000
_cell.length_c   1.000
_cell.angle_alpha   90.00
_cell.angle_beta   90.00
_cell.angle_gamma   90.00
#
_symmetry.space_group_name_H-M   'P 1'
#
loop_
_entity.id
_entity.type
_entity.pdbx_description
1 polymer ?
#
loop_
_entity_poly.entity_id
_entity_poly.type
_entity_poly.pdbx_seq_one_letter_code
_entity_poly.pdbx_strand_id
1 'polypeptide(L)'
;MPRARKRPAGAARPDKKGPEGKRTKTENPGEASAKVENSSLQETSASKDCGKNLSSYWLMKSEPESRLEKGVDVKFSIEDLKAQPKQTACWDGVRNYQARNFLRAMKLEEEAFFYHSNCREPGIVGLMKVDVQFVRMMKRFIPLAELKTHHQAHRATGGPLQNMALFTRQRLSVQPLSREEFDFILSLEEKEPS
;
A
#
# COMPACT_ATOMS: atom_id res chain seq x y z
N MET A 1 41.01 55.03 -7.63
CA MET A 1 40.83 54.92 -6.17
C MET A 1 41.00 53.47 -5.75
N PRO A 2 41.69 53.15 -4.64
CA PRO A 2 42.01 51.77 -4.23
C PRO A 2 41.18 51.24 -3.03
N ARG A 3 41.05 49.90 -2.96
CA ARG A 3 40.61 49.08 -1.80
C ARG A 3 39.16 49.29 -1.27
N ALA A 4 38.59 48.42 -0.43
CA ALA A 4 38.59 46.94 -0.37
C ALA A 4 37.59 46.43 0.69
N ARG A 5 36.94 45.27 0.44
CA ARG A 5 36.35 44.30 1.40
C ARG A 5 35.76 44.79 2.75
N LYS A 6 34.47 44.49 3.00
CA LYS A 6 34.03 43.43 3.96
C LYS A 6 32.50 43.36 4.14
N ARG A 7 32.00 42.17 4.45
CA ARG A 7 30.76 41.95 5.24
C ARG A 7 31.15 41.69 6.70
N PRO A 8 30.27 42.02 7.67
CA PRO A 8 30.03 41.13 8.81
C PRO A 8 28.53 40.81 8.96
N ALA A 9 28.13 40.19 10.08
CA ALA A 9 26.77 39.74 10.38
C ALA A 9 26.47 39.81 11.90
N GLY A 10 25.20 39.60 12.27
CA GLY A 10 24.70 39.59 13.67
C GLY A 10 23.95 40.88 14.06
N ALA A 11 23.15 40.92 15.14
CA ALA A 11 22.60 39.84 15.98
C ALA A 11 21.45 40.37 16.89
N ALA A 12 20.80 39.46 17.63
CA ALA A 12 19.94 39.69 18.82
C ALA A 12 18.51 40.27 18.70
N ARG A 13 17.65 39.83 19.63
CA ARG A 13 16.40 40.48 20.13
C ARG A 13 16.69 41.01 21.56
N PRO A 14 15.89 41.94 22.14
CA PRO A 14 14.86 41.48 23.08
C PRO A 14 13.60 42.37 23.29
N ASP A 15 12.42 41.74 23.27
CA ASP A 15 11.44 41.61 24.38
C ASP A 15 10.96 42.80 25.30
N LYS A 16 9.63 42.86 25.51
CA LYS A 16 8.82 43.28 26.72
C LYS A 16 7.88 44.51 26.70
N LYS A 17 6.71 44.31 27.38
CA LYS A 17 5.63 45.24 27.84
C LYS A 17 4.71 45.86 26.75
N GLY A 18 3.39 46.05 26.90
CA GLY A 18 2.42 45.77 28.00
C GLY A 18 2.21 46.93 29.00
N PRO A 19 1.11 46.99 29.82
CA PRO A 19 -0.15 46.20 29.86
C PRO A 19 -1.27 46.89 29.03
N GLU A 20 -2.60 46.95 29.28
CA GLU A 20 -3.63 46.43 30.25
C GLU A 20 -5.00 46.36 29.48
N GLY A 21 -6.18 45.97 29.98
CA GLY A 21 -6.59 45.40 31.28
C GLY A 21 -8.04 45.78 31.71
N LYS A 22 -8.65 44.93 32.56
CA LYS A 22 -9.96 45.07 33.29
C LYS A 22 -11.26 44.64 32.52
N ARG A 23 -12.25 43.97 33.15
CA ARG A 23 -12.44 43.52 34.56
C ARG A 23 -13.50 42.39 34.74
N THR A 24 -13.15 41.32 35.50
CA THR A 24 -13.80 40.74 36.73
C THR A 24 -15.32 40.40 36.81
N LYS A 25 -15.82 39.44 37.64
CA LYS A 25 -15.27 38.41 38.58
C LYS A 25 -16.44 37.56 39.19
N THR A 26 -16.12 36.53 39.99
CA THR A 26 -16.85 35.98 41.19
C THR A 26 -17.52 34.61 40.96
N GLU A 27 -17.41 33.55 41.79
CA GLU A 27 -16.36 33.00 42.70
C GLU A 27 -16.79 31.56 43.16
N ASN A 28 -15.90 30.76 43.76
CA ASN A 28 -16.16 29.39 44.31
C ASN A 28 -16.04 29.38 45.86
N PRO A 29 -16.59 28.37 46.61
CA PRO A 29 -15.71 27.31 47.19
C PRO A 29 -16.36 25.94 47.58
N GLY A 30 -15.52 24.93 47.86
CA GLY A 30 -15.79 23.73 48.70
C GLY A 30 -16.42 22.49 48.02
N GLU A 31 -16.13 21.23 48.41
CA GLU A 31 -15.11 20.66 49.32
C GLU A 31 -14.76 19.18 48.93
N ALA A 32 -14.03 18.41 49.75
CA ALA A 32 -13.31 17.16 49.43
C ALA A 32 -14.17 15.85 49.56
N SER A 33 -13.70 14.59 49.40
CA SER A 33 -12.32 14.06 49.35
C SER A 33 -12.14 12.64 48.73
N ALA A 34 -10.94 12.43 48.18
CA ALA A 34 -10.11 11.21 48.01
C ALA A 34 -10.68 9.76 47.99
N LYS A 35 -10.15 8.96 47.03
CA LYS A 35 -9.29 7.80 47.34
C LYS A 35 -8.35 7.42 46.17
N VAL A 36 -7.35 6.57 46.45
CA VAL A 36 -6.21 6.22 45.58
C VAL A 36 -5.96 4.71 45.68
N GLU A 37 -5.59 4.04 44.58
CA GLU A 37 -4.61 2.94 44.59
C GLU A 37 -4.10 2.60 43.17
N ASN A 38 -3.09 1.74 43.07
CA ASN A 38 -2.15 1.63 41.94
C ASN A 38 -1.67 0.17 41.75
N SER A 39 -0.94 -0.14 40.66
CA SER A 39 -0.46 -1.49 40.28
C SER A 39 -1.56 -2.41 39.70
N SER A 40 -1.31 -3.36 38.78
CA SER A 40 -0.02 -3.96 38.39
C SER A 40 0.03 -4.41 36.92
N LEU A 41 1.24 -4.52 36.35
CA LEU A 41 1.49 -5.26 35.11
C LEU A 41 1.81 -6.72 35.47
N GLN A 42 1.18 -7.68 34.78
CA GLN A 42 1.64 -9.09 34.80
C GLN A 42 1.67 -9.67 33.39
N GLU A 43 2.88 -9.87 32.89
CA GLU A 43 3.14 -10.72 31.73
C GLU A 43 2.98 -12.19 32.13
N THR A 44 2.13 -12.94 31.43
CA THR A 44 2.23 -14.40 31.33
C THR A 44 1.78 -14.85 29.94
N SER A 45 2.36 -15.87 29.30
CA SER A 45 3.72 -16.40 29.44
C SER A 45 4.12 -17.04 28.10
N ALA A 46 5.40 -16.97 27.72
CA ALA A 46 5.82 -17.35 26.37
C ALA A 46 5.80 -18.88 26.18
N SER A 47 4.86 -19.37 25.36
CA SER A 47 4.85 -20.76 24.89
C SER A 47 5.84 -20.95 23.74
N LYS A 48 6.89 -21.73 23.95
CA LYS A 48 7.86 -22.13 22.91
C LYS A 48 7.30 -23.29 22.08
N ASP A 49 7.33 -23.18 20.76
CA ASP A 49 7.68 -24.30 19.87
C ASP A 49 8.22 -23.81 18.52
N CYS A 50 9.16 -24.60 17.97
CA CYS A 50 9.59 -24.73 16.57
C CYS A 50 9.80 -23.47 15.70
N GLY A 51 11.01 -23.37 15.12
CA GLY A 51 11.33 -22.46 14.02
C GLY A 51 10.65 -22.84 12.70
N LYS A 52 9.34 -22.68 12.64
CA LYS A 52 8.52 -22.77 11.41
C LYS A 52 8.73 -21.49 10.60
N ASN A 53 8.47 -21.53 9.28
CA ASN A 53 8.45 -20.31 8.48
C ASN A 53 7.44 -19.31 9.07
N LEU A 54 7.80 -18.03 9.15
CA LEU A 54 6.85 -16.96 9.45
C LEU A 54 5.98 -16.70 8.20
N SER A 55 5.05 -17.63 7.97
CA SER A 55 3.88 -17.43 7.12
C SER A 55 2.96 -16.41 7.79
N SER A 56 2.57 -15.40 7.03
CA SER A 56 1.58 -14.41 7.46
C SER A 56 0.17 -14.99 7.27
N TYR A 57 -0.74 -14.71 8.20
CA TYR A 57 -2.16 -15.07 8.07
C TYR A 57 -2.98 -13.81 7.78
N TRP A 58 -3.95 -13.93 6.89
CA TRP A 58 -4.71 -12.80 6.37
C TRP A 58 -6.23 -12.96 6.55
N LEU A 59 -6.98 -11.88 6.40
CA LEU A 59 -8.44 -11.89 6.31
C LEU A 59 -8.88 -10.95 5.19
N MET A 60 -9.71 -11.46 4.28
CA MET A 60 -10.07 -10.80 3.04
C MET A 60 -11.59 -10.79 2.90
N LYS A 61 -12.15 -9.59 2.72
CA LYS A 61 -13.60 -9.34 2.80
C LYS A 61 -14.23 -9.20 1.42
N SER A 62 -15.33 -9.91 1.19
CA SER A 62 -16.12 -9.87 -0.03
C SER A 62 -17.63 -9.87 0.30
N GLU A 63 -18.47 -9.46 -0.65
CA GLU A 63 -19.91 -9.30 -0.45
C GLU A 63 -20.66 -10.44 -1.18
N PRO A 64 -21.40 -11.32 -0.47
CA PRO A 64 -22.07 -12.46 -1.10
C PRO A 64 -23.45 -12.12 -1.71
N GLU A 65 -23.99 -10.95 -1.39
CA GLU A 65 -25.29 -10.45 -1.87
C GLU A 65 -25.08 -9.43 -3.01
N SER A 66 -26.10 -9.25 -3.86
CA SER A 66 -26.02 -8.32 -5.00
C SER A 66 -26.02 -6.87 -4.55
N ARG A 67 -25.06 -6.08 -5.04
CA ARG A 67 -24.97 -4.64 -4.80
C ARG A 67 -24.29 -3.93 -5.97
N LEU A 68 -24.98 -2.93 -6.53
CA LEU A 68 -24.45 -2.14 -7.64
C LEU A 68 -23.52 -1.01 -7.16
N GLU A 69 -22.26 -1.04 -7.56
CA GLU A 69 -21.37 0.12 -7.56
C GLU A 69 -21.24 0.69 -8.98
N LYS A 70 -21.68 1.94 -9.18
CA LYS A 70 -21.58 2.66 -10.46
C LYS A 70 -22.18 1.90 -11.67
N GLY A 71 -23.16 1.04 -11.42
CA GLY A 71 -23.82 0.20 -12.44
C GLY A 71 -23.22 -1.19 -12.62
N VAL A 72 -22.21 -1.58 -11.84
CA VAL A 72 -21.60 -2.92 -11.85
C VAL A 72 -21.93 -3.63 -10.54
N ASP A 73 -22.38 -4.89 -10.58
CA ASP A 73 -22.58 -5.69 -9.36
C ASP A 73 -21.24 -6.13 -8.77
N VAL A 74 -21.05 -5.97 -7.47
CA VAL A 74 -19.83 -6.38 -6.74
C VAL A 74 -19.97 -7.72 -6.01
N LYS A 75 -21.08 -8.45 -6.21
CA LYS A 75 -21.32 -9.78 -5.64
C LYS A 75 -20.18 -10.76 -5.94
N PHE A 76 -19.55 -11.28 -4.89
CA PHE A 76 -18.65 -12.43 -4.96
C PHE A 76 -18.60 -13.20 -3.63
N SER A 77 -19.33 -14.32 -3.56
CA SER A 77 -19.36 -15.23 -2.40
C SER A 77 -18.26 -16.31 -2.45
N ILE A 78 -18.18 -17.14 -1.41
CA ILE A 78 -17.24 -18.28 -1.40
C ILE A 78 -17.69 -19.42 -2.34
N GLU A 79 -18.99 -19.53 -2.60
CA GLU A 79 -19.52 -20.48 -3.58
C GLU A 79 -19.24 -20.01 -5.01
N ASP A 80 -19.29 -18.70 -5.27
CA ASP A 80 -18.85 -18.12 -6.55
C ASP A 80 -17.35 -18.36 -6.79
N LEU A 81 -16.52 -18.34 -5.73
CA LEU A 81 -15.09 -18.73 -5.79
C LEU A 81 -14.92 -20.22 -6.07
N LYS A 82 -15.63 -21.10 -5.33
CA LYS A 82 -15.57 -22.56 -5.51
C LYS A 82 -16.04 -23.02 -6.89
N ALA A 83 -16.85 -22.22 -7.58
CA ALA A 83 -17.30 -22.44 -8.96
C ALA A 83 -16.32 -21.93 -10.04
N GLN A 84 -15.28 -21.17 -9.69
CA GLN A 84 -14.29 -20.71 -10.67
C GLN A 84 -13.42 -21.86 -11.22
N PRO A 85 -12.87 -21.74 -12.43
CA PRO A 85 -11.84 -22.65 -12.93
C PRO A 85 -10.68 -22.79 -11.93
N LYS A 86 -10.34 -24.04 -11.57
CA LYS A 86 -9.36 -24.39 -10.51
C LYS A 86 -9.67 -23.84 -9.11
N GLN A 87 -10.83 -23.23 -8.89
CA GLN A 87 -11.20 -22.52 -7.66
C GLN A 87 -10.30 -21.29 -7.36
N THR A 88 -9.65 -20.74 -8.39
CA THR A 88 -8.82 -19.52 -8.30
C THR A 88 -9.60 -18.31 -8.84
N ALA A 89 -9.54 -17.18 -8.14
CA ALA A 89 -10.05 -15.88 -8.61
C ALA A 89 -9.02 -14.76 -8.37
N CYS A 90 -9.07 -13.70 -9.16
CA CYS A 90 -8.25 -12.51 -8.93
C CYS A 90 -8.89 -11.61 -7.85
N TRP A 91 -8.12 -11.25 -6.82
CA TRP A 91 -8.61 -10.34 -5.77
C TRP A 91 -8.45 -8.88 -6.18
N ASP A 92 -9.38 -8.40 -7.02
CA ASP A 92 -9.40 -7.02 -7.52
C ASP A 92 -10.12 -6.08 -6.50
N GLY A 93 -10.79 -4.99 -6.94
CA GLY A 93 -11.68 -4.17 -6.11
C GLY A 93 -10.97 -3.21 -5.16
N VAL A 94 -9.82 -3.60 -4.59
CA VAL A 94 -9.13 -2.85 -3.54
C VAL A 94 -8.69 -1.46 -4.03
N ARG A 95 -9.27 -0.42 -3.42
CA ARG A 95 -8.88 1.00 -3.61
C ARG A 95 -8.21 1.62 -2.37
N ASN A 96 -8.19 0.93 -1.23
CA ASN A 96 -7.50 1.38 -0.02
C ASN A 96 -5.98 1.15 -0.13
N TYR A 97 -5.18 2.21 0.14
CA TYR A 97 -3.73 2.17 0.01
C TYR A 97 -3.02 1.19 0.97
N GLN A 98 -3.53 1.01 2.18
CA GLN A 98 -2.96 0.10 3.18
C GLN A 98 -3.28 -1.36 2.82
N ALA A 99 -4.54 -1.65 2.46
CA ALA A 99 -4.94 -2.98 1.98
C ALA A 99 -4.15 -3.40 0.73
N ARG A 100 -3.94 -2.48 -0.24
CA ARG A 100 -3.07 -2.69 -1.40
C ARG A 100 -1.61 -2.98 -1.01
N ASN A 101 -1.13 -2.42 0.11
CA ASN A 101 0.22 -2.72 0.61
C ASN A 101 0.28 -4.09 1.30
N PHE A 102 -0.79 -4.55 1.96
CA PHE A 102 -0.90 -5.92 2.47
C PHE A 102 -0.95 -6.96 1.33
N LEU A 103 -1.72 -6.71 0.26
CA LEU A 103 -1.70 -7.54 -0.95
C LEU A 103 -0.31 -7.65 -1.62
N ARG A 104 0.61 -6.71 -1.34
CA ARG A 104 2.01 -6.72 -1.81
C ARG A 104 2.98 -7.38 -0.83
N ALA A 105 2.55 -7.69 0.38
CA ALA A 105 3.33 -8.35 1.42
C ALA A 105 2.99 -9.85 1.55
N MET A 106 1.78 -10.23 1.13
CA MET A 106 1.35 -11.61 0.89
C MET A 106 2.35 -12.40 0.04
N LYS A 107 2.58 -13.66 0.41
CA LYS A 107 3.40 -14.63 -0.34
C LYS A 107 2.54 -15.78 -0.87
N LEU A 108 3.03 -16.46 -1.90
CA LEU A 108 2.42 -17.70 -2.43
C LEU A 108 2.22 -18.74 -1.31
N GLU A 109 1.10 -19.45 -1.34
CA GLU A 109 0.64 -20.40 -0.29
C GLU A 109 0.38 -19.80 1.11
N GLU A 110 0.49 -18.49 1.35
CA GLU A 110 0.02 -17.91 2.62
C GLU A 110 -1.52 -17.97 2.71
N GLU A 111 -2.03 -18.29 3.91
CA GLU A 111 -3.46 -18.53 4.15
C GLU A 111 -4.24 -17.24 4.46
N ALA A 112 -5.48 -17.19 3.97
CA ALA A 112 -6.40 -16.08 4.17
C ALA A 112 -7.82 -16.58 4.49
N PHE A 113 -8.44 -16.01 5.53
CA PHE A 113 -9.86 -16.22 5.79
C PHE A 113 -10.72 -15.45 4.77
N PHE A 114 -11.66 -16.15 4.13
CA PHE A 114 -12.70 -15.55 3.31
C PHE A 114 -13.82 -15.06 4.24
N TYR A 115 -14.05 -13.76 4.27
CA TYR A 115 -15.03 -13.11 5.13
C TYR A 115 -16.18 -12.51 4.31
N HIS A 116 -17.42 -12.90 4.63
CA HIS A 116 -18.63 -12.29 4.08
C HIS A 116 -18.96 -11.01 4.83
N SER A 117 -18.96 -9.89 4.11
CA SER A 117 -19.31 -8.55 4.59
C SER A 117 -20.55 -8.02 3.89
N ASN A 118 -21.19 -7.00 4.50
CA ASN A 118 -22.32 -6.27 3.92
C ASN A 118 -23.45 -7.17 3.39
N CYS A 119 -23.81 -8.15 4.21
CA CYS A 119 -24.85 -9.15 3.96
C CYS A 119 -25.61 -9.39 5.27
N ARG A 120 -26.69 -10.17 5.21
CA ARG A 120 -27.58 -10.44 6.34
C ARG A 120 -26.88 -11.14 7.52
N GLU A 121 -25.91 -12.00 7.23
CA GLU A 121 -25.17 -12.80 8.22
C GLU A 121 -23.65 -12.70 7.95
N PRO A 122 -22.98 -11.62 8.39
CA PRO A 122 -21.57 -11.40 8.09
C PRO A 122 -20.64 -12.21 9.00
N GLY A 123 -19.65 -12.91 8.42
CA GLY A 123 -18.75 -13.78 9.16
C GLY A 123 -17.63 -14.40 8.33
N ILE A 124 -16.75 -15.18 8.96
CA ILE A 124 -15.76 -16.03 8.27
C ILE A 124 -16.49 -17.28 7.77
N VAL A 125 -16.40 -17.55 6.47
CA VAL A 125 -17.11 -18.67 5.82
C VAL A 125 -16.19 -19.75 5.25
N GLY A 126 -14.88 -19.53 5.26
CA GLY A 126 -13.90 -20.52 4.84
C GLY A 126 -12.47 -19.99 4.81
N LEU A 127 -11.57 -20.88 4.40
CA LEU A 127 -10.14 -20.63 4.25
C LEU A 127 -9.76 -20.73 2.77
N MET A 128 -8.88 -19.84 2.32
CA MET A 128 -8.27 -19.87 0.99
C MET A 128 -6.78 -19.56 1.12
N LYS A 129 -6.04 -19.63 0.01
CA LYS A 129 -4.61 -19.31 -0.04
C LYS A 129 -4.30 -18.33 -1.17
N VAL A 130 -3.18 -17.61 -1.02
CA VAL A 130 -2.64 -16.72 -2.05
C VAL A 130 -2.03 -17.56 -3.19
N ASP A 131 -2.58 -17.42 -4.40
CA ASP A 131 -2.11 -18.06 -5.64
C ASP A 131 -1.44 -17.03 -6.58
N VAL A 132 -0.41 -17.46 -7.31
CA VAL A 132 0.32 -16.65 -8.31
C VAL A 132 0.65 -17.55 -9.51
N GLN A 133 -0.26 -17.61 -10.48
CA GLN A 133 -0.09 -18.49 -11.62
C GLN A 133 1.04 -18.01 -12.57
N PHE A 134 2.06 -18.85 -12.74
CA PHE A 134 3.00 -18.76 -13.86
C PHE A 134 2.28 -19.04 -15.19
N VAL A 135 2.38 -18.11 -16.15
CA VAL A 135 1.74 -18.22 -17.47
C VAL A 135 2.67 -18.90 -18.48
N ARG A 136 3.85 -18.32 -18.71
CA ARG A 136 4.92 -18.83 -19.57
C ARG A 136 6.21 -18.05 -19.35
N MET A 137 7.34 -18.56 -19.86
CA MET A 137 8.53 -17.73 -20.08
C MET A 137 8.31 -16.76 -21.24
N MET A 138 9.08 -15.67 -21.27
CA MET A 138 9.31 -14.89 -22.49
C MET A 138 10.04 -15.79 -23.51
N LYS A 139 9.73 -15.68 -24.81
CA LYS A 139 10.36 -16.46 -25.90
C LYS A 139 11.87 -16.28 -25.96
N ARG A 140 12.35 -15.09 -25.59
CA ARG A 140 13.75 -14.76 -25.34
C ARG A 140 13.90 -13.86 -24.13
N PHE A 141 15.12 -13.73 -23.63
CA PHE A 141 15.46 -12.71 -22.64
C PHE A 141 15.37 -11.32 -23.28
N ILE A 142 14.80 -10.35 -22.55
CA ILE A 142 14.75 -8.92 -22.92
C ILE A 142 15.65 -8.16 -21.93
N PRO A 143 16.89 -7.78 -22.30
CA PRO A 143 17.80 -7.11 -21.38
C PRO A 143 17.33 -5.70 -20.99
N LEU A 144 17.70 -5.26 -19.79
CA LEU A 144 17.49 -3.87 -19.35
C LEU A 144 18.13 -2.84 -20.30
N ALA A 145 19.22 -3.22 -20.97
CA ALA A 145 19.89 -2.39 -21.99
C ALA A 145 18.98 -2.14 -23.20
N GLU A 146 18.34 -3.17 -23.75
CA GLU A 146 17.41 -3.08 -24.88
C GLU A 146 16.21 -2.19 -24.53
N LEU A 147 15.58 -2.43 -23.37
CA LEU A 147 14.48 -1.60 -22.86
C LEU A 147 14.90 -0.13 -22.67
N LYS A 148 16.15 0.11 -22.25
CA LYS A 148 16.70 1.46 -22.06
C LYS A 148 16.92 2.17 -23.40
N THR A 149 17.46 1.46 -24.41
CA THR A 149 17.61 1.98 -25.77
C THR A 149 16.26 2.38 -26.37
N HIS A 150 15.25 1.51 -26.27
CA HIS A 150 13.89 1.83 -26.70
C HIS A 150 13.27 2.99 -25.91
N HIS A 151 13.42 3.03 -24.58
CA HIS A 151 12.97 4.17 -23.78
C HIS A 151 13.61 5.49 -24.21
N GLN A 152 14.93 5.51 -24.47
CA GLN A 152 15.64 6.71 -24.92
C GLN A 152 15.20 7.15 -26.33
N ALA A 153 15.03 6.23 -27.27
CA ALA A 153 14.49 6.53 -28.60
C ALA A 153 13.05 7.05 -28.53
N HIS A 154 12.20 6.42 -27.72
CA HIS A 154 10.81 6.82 -27.52
C HIS A 154 10.67 8.18 -26.86
N ARG A 155 11.57 8.58 -25.96
CA ARG A 155 11.61 9.95 -25.39
C ARG A 155 11.87 11.06 -26.41
N ALA A 156 12.48 10.73 -27.56
CA ALA A 156 12.70 11.69 -28.65
C ALA A 156 11.59 11.64 -29.73
N THR A 157 10.91 10.49 -29.87
CA THR A 157 9.95 10.22 -30.97
C THR A 157 8.48 10.16 -30.55
N GLY A 158 8.18 10.17 -29.25
CA GLY A 158 6.82 10.04 -28.71
C GLY A 158 6.31 8.60 -28.56
N GLY A 159 7.20 7.60 -28.61
CA GLY A 159 6.82 6.18 -28.62
C GLY A 159 6.40 5.59 -27.25
N PRO A 160 5.90 4.33 -27.21
CA PRO A 160 5.21 3.76 -26.03
C PRO A 160 5.99 3.83 -24.71
N LEU A 161 7.29 3.49 -24.72
CA LEU A 161 8.09 3.43 -23.48
C LEU A 161 8.59 4.80 -22.98
N GLN A 162 8.21 5.93 -23.59
CA GLN A 162 8.78 7.27 -23.31
C GLN A 162 8.73 7.70 -21.82
N ASN A 163 7.71 7.23 -21.08
CA ASN A 163 7.47 7.60 -19.68
C ASN A 163 7.64 6.42 -18.69
N MET A 164 8.05 5.25 -19.18
CA MET A 164 8.05 3.99 -18.44
C MET A 164 8.65 4.10 -17.03
N ALA A 165 7.88 3.65 -16.05
CA ALA A 165 8.21 3.71 -14.62
C ALA A 165 9.59 3.11 -14.28
N LEU A 166 10.05 2.14 -15.07
CA LEU A 166 11.32 1.45 -14.91
C LEU A 166 12.52 2.39 -14.96
N PHE A 167 12.44 3.43 -15.80
CA PHE A 167 13.49 4.42 -15.99
C PHE A 167 13.20 5.74 -15.27
N THR A 168 11.92 6.10 -15.10
CA THR A 168 11.52 7.34 -14.43
C THR A 168 11.44 7.23 -12.89
N ARG A 169 11.34 6.02 -12.33
CA ARG A 169 11.17 5.77 -10.88
C ARG A 169 12.11 4.69 -10.35
N GLN A 170 13.42 4.94 -10.44
CA GLN A 170 14.53 4.04 -10.10
C GLN A 170 14.47 3.31 -8.73
N ARG A 171 13.64 3.76 -7.78
CA ARG A 171 13.49 3.15 -6.43
C ARG A 171 12.10 2.55 -6.17
N LEU A 172 11.24 2.47 -7.18
CA LEU A 172 9.89 1.87 -7.06
C LEU A 172 9.93 0.40 -7.51
N SER A 173 9.79 -0.54 -6.58
CA SER A 173 9.86 -1.98 -6.85
C SER A 173 8.62 -2.56 -7.54
N VAL A 174 7.43 -1.99 -7.30
CA VAL A 174 6.17 -2.44 -7.91
C VAL A 174 5.55 -1.30 -8.70
N GLN A 175 5.55 -1.45 -10.02
CA GLN A 175 5.28 -0.39 -10.99
C GLN A 175 4.05 -0.72 -11.85
N PRO A 176 3.18 0.26 -12.17
CA PRO A 176 2.19 0.10 -13.23
C PRO A 176 2.89 0.20 -14.61
N LEU A 177 2.38 -0.55 -15.57
CA LEU A 177 2.63 -0.34 -17.01
C LEU A 177 1.31 0.09 -17.67
N SER A 178 1.40 0.91 -18.73
CA SER A 178 0.28 1.12 -19.64
C SER A 178 0.05 -0.11 -20.53
N ARG A 179 -1.10 -0.17 -21.22
CA ARG A 179 -1.38 -1.22 -22.21
C ARG A 179 -0.36 -1.18 -23.35
N GLU A 180 -0.02 0.02 -23.83
CA GLU A 180 0.97 0.24 -24.89
C GLU A 180 2.39 -0.17 -24.47
N GLU A 181 2.77 0.09 -23.22
CA GLU A 181 4.08 -0.32 -22.67
C GLU A 181 4.17 -1.85 -22.58
N PHE A 182 3.10 -2.51 -22.11
CA PHE A 182 3.04 -3.97 -22.00
C PHE A 182 3.06 -4.65 -23.38
N ASP A 183 2.20 -4.23 -24.30
CA ASP A 183 2.14 -4.80 -25.65
C ASP A 183 3.42 -4.51 -26.45
N PHE A 184 4.06 -3.36 -26.27
CA PHE A 184 5.37 -3.10 -26.87
C PHE A 184 6.44 -4.07 -26.36
N ILE A 185 6.48 -4.36 -25.05
CA ILE A 185 7.45 -5.30 -24.47
C ILE A 185 7.20 -6.73 -24.95
N LEU A 186 5.93 -7.16 -25.08
CA LEU A 186 5.60 -8.43 -25.73
C LEU A 186 6.06 -8.44 -27.20
N SER A 187 5.94 -7.31 -27.93
CA SER A 187 6.42 -7.22 -29.33
C SER A 187 7.94 -7.33 -29.50
N LEU A 188 8.72 -7.27 -28.41
CA LEU A 188 10.17 -7.52 -28.45
C LEU A 188 10.48 -9.02 -28.48
N GLU A 189 9.60 -9.88 -27.94
CA GLU A 189 9.77 -11.34 -27.92
C GLU A 189 9.89 -11.96 -29.32
N GLU A 190 9.22 -11.37 -30.31
CA GLU A 190 9.17 -11.84 -31.69
C GLU A 190 10.31 -11.29 -32.56
N LYS A 191 11.12 -10.36 -32.03
CA LYS A 191 12.25 -9.72 -32.73
C LYS A 191 13.54 -10.39 -32.29
N GLU A 192 14.54 -10.45 -33.18
CA GLU A 192 15.87 -10.88 -32.78
C GLU A 192 16.51 -9.90 -31.79
N PRO A 193 17.44 -10.36 -30.91
CA PRO A 193 18.16 -9.48 -29.99
C PRO A 193 18.90 -8.36 -30.72
N SER A 194 18.90 -7.17 -30.12
CA SER A 194 19.61 -5.96 -30.59
C SER A 194 20.81 -5.61 -29.72
#